data_AF-A0A7C3YWE3-F1
#
_entry.id   AF-A0A7C3YWE3-F1
#
_cell.length_a   1.000
_cell.length_b   1.000
_cell.length_c   1.000
_cell.angle_alpha   90.00
_cell.angle_beta   90.00
_cell.angle_gamma   90.00
#
_symmetry.space_group_name_H-M   'P 1'
#
loop_
_entity.id
_entity.type
_entity.pdbx_description
1 polymer ?
#
loop_
_entity_poly.entity_id
_entity_poly.type
_entity_poly.pdbx_seq_one_letter_code
_entity_poly.pdbx_strand_id
1 'polypeptide(L)'
;MKVLCYFLVVSMFFVFSISGAWASKADCNNPVNPPKPAKQVNKEDPNVNNDYDKIVKEDPKAIYLSLINGSTPKPNKCGLNPKNPPAEWTGWGGPLDMDNATIGEGAGTRNEIVIGGTYFERGIGSHANGKLVYDLTGDKYKKFEGYVGMSDEKDAGLECGHGGSGVFIFSVDGKQMFKSDLLKGGEAGKNTPAVKVEFNIPDGAKELVIELNDGGDGNSCDHSCVGDAKLLTAAGLSVKSIGKMTTLWGSIKAYY
;
A
#
# COMPACT_ATOMS: atom_id res chain seq x y z
N MET A 1 28.73 6.55 -67.30
CA MET A 1 29.19 7.33 -66.13
C MET A 1 28.04 7.38 -65.13
N LYS A 2 28.24 6.78 -63.96
CA LYS A 2 27.25 6.60 -62.89
C LYS A 2 27.09 7.89 -62.07
N VAL A 3 25.87 8.29 -61.74
CA VAL A 3 25.61 9.11 -60.55
C VAL A 3 24.41 8.51 -59.83
N LEU A 4 24.69 7.85 -58.71
CA LEU A 4 23.73 7.22 -57.81
C LEU A 4 23.27 8.30 -56.81
N CYS A 5 21.99 8.68 -56.85
CA CYS A 5 21.40 9.52 -55.81
C CYS A 5 21.16 8.69 -54.55
N TYR A 6 22.00 8.87 -53.52
CA TYR A 6 21.75 8.33 -52.19
C TYR A 6 20.80 9.26 -51.43
N PHE A 7 19.54 8.85 -51.29
CA PHE A 7 18.65 9.39 -50.26
C PHE A 7 19.04 8.78 -48.91
N LEU A 8 19.66 9.58 -48.05
CA LEU A 8 20.04 9.20 -46.69
C LEU A 8 18.82 9.42 -45.78
N VAL A 9 18.01 8.39 -45.58
CA VAL A 9 16.89 8.41 -44.62
C VAL A 9 17.48 8.23 -43.23
N VAL A 10 17.65 9.33 -42.50
CA VAL A 10 18.01 9.31 -41.08
C VAL A 10 16.77 8.90 -40.29
N SER A 11 16.67 7.61 -39.96
CA SER A 11 15.68 7.10 -39.02
C SER A 11 16.06 7.54 -37.61
N MET A 12 15.40 8.59 -37.13
CA MET A 12 15.56 9.11 -35.78
C MET A 12 14.79 8.19 -34.81
N PHE A 13 15.48 7.16 -34.29
CA PHE A 13 14.97 6.33 -33.20
C PHE A 13 14.85 7.19 -31.93
N PHE A 14 13.67 7.75 -31.69
CA PHE A 14 13.30 8.28 -30.37
C PHE A 14 13.21 7.10 -29.40
N VAL A 15 14.29 6.84 -28.68
CA VAL A 15 14.23 6.03 -27.47
C VAL A 15 13.49 6.87 -26.42
N PHE A 16 12.17 6.70 -26.35
CA PHE A 16 11.42 7.12 -25.17
C PHE A 16 11.96 6.28 -24.00
N SER A 17 12.91 6.83 -23.26
CA SER A 17 13.27 6.32 -21.94
C SER A 17 12.05 6.53 -21.04
N ILE A 18 11.21 5.51 -20.95
CA ILE A 18 10.12 5.42 -19.98
C ILE A 18 10.82 5.31 -18.63
N SER A 19 11.07 6.44 -17.98
CA SER A 19 11.47 6.47 -16.58
C SER A 19 10.25 6.04 -15.76
N GLY A 20 10.06 4.73 -15.60
CA GLY A 20 9.16 4.22 -14.58
C GLY A 20 9.68 4.69 -13.22
N ALA A 21 8.83 5.35 -12.43
CA ALA A 21 9.13 5.60 -11.04
C ALA A 21 9.06 4.26 -10.30
N TRP A 22 10.22 3.66 -10.03
CA TRP A 22 10.35 2.53 -9.11
C TRP A 22 10.28 3.10 -7.70
N ALA A 23 9.51 2.45 -6.83
CA ALA A 23 9.31 2.95 -5.48
C ALA A 23 9.99 2.07 -4.43
N SER A 24 10.83 2.68 -3.59
CA SER A 24 11.40 2.06 -2.40
C SER A 24 11.08 2.90 -1.16
N LYS A 25 10.95 2.24 0.00
CA LYS A 25 10.88 2.89 1.32
C LYS A 25 12.01 3.92 1.49
N ALA A 26 13.20 3.63 0.96
CA ALA A 26 14.34 4.52 1.04
C ALA A 26 14.12 5.87 0.30
N ASP A 27 13.25 5.91 -0.71
CA ASP A 27 12.93 7.12 -1.46
C ASP A 27 11.93 8.04 -0.72
N CYS A 28 11.34 7.58 0.39
CA CYS A 28 10.34 8.32 1.16
C CYS A 28 10.92 9.24 2.24
N ASN A 29 12.25 9.42 2.28
CA ASN A 29 13.02 10.05 3.36
C ASN A 29 12.84 9.36 4.72
N ASN A 30 13.88 9.42 5.55
CA ASN A 30 13.79 8.91 6.91
C ASN A 30 13.02 9.90 7.78
N PRO A 31 12.01 9.46 8.55
CA PRO A 31 11.36 10.32 9.52
C PRO A 31 12.35 10.75 10.60
N VAL A 32 12.16 11.96 11.14
CA VAL A 32 12.97 12.47 12.26
C VAL A 32 12.80 11.57 13.49
N ASN A 33 11.58 11.10 13.73
CA ASN A 33 11.23 10.15 14.77
C ASN A 33 10.68 8.88 14.10
N PRO A 34 11.47 7.81 13.96
CA PRO A 34 10.98 6.58 13.36
C PRO A 34 9.96 5.89 14.27
N PRO A 35 9.04 5.10 13.68
CA PRO A 35 8.12 4.30 14.46
C PRO A 35 8.88 3.27 15.28
N LYS A 36 8.32 2.90 16.44
CA LYS A 36 8.82 1.79 17.25
C LYS A 36 8.77 0.51 16.42
N PRO A 37 9.91 -0.21 16.27
CA PRO A 37 9.97 -1.39 15.45
C PRO A 37 9.04 -2.50 15.95
N ALA A 38 8.40 -3.20 15.01
CA ALA A 38 7.64 -4.40 15.31
C ALA A 38 8.56 -5.55 15.72
N LYS A 39 8.04 -6.51 16.51
CA LYS A 39 8.85 -7.61 17.06
C LYS A 39 8.68 -8.89 16.27
N GLN A 40 9.73 -9.34 15.59
CA GLN A 40 9.72 -10.65 14.94
C GLN A 40 9.69 -11.77 15.98
N VAL A 41 8.81 -12.74 15.76
CA VAL A 41 8.68 -13.97 16.56
C VAL A 41 8.64 -15.20 15.66
N ASN A 42 8.83 -16.39 16.24
CA ASN A 42 8.72 -17.65 15.48
C ASN A 42 7.28 -17.99 15.09
N LYS A 43 6.33 -17.50 15.89
CA LYS A 43 4.89 -17.68 15.74
C LYS A 43 4.22 -16.54 16.48
N GLU A 44 3.20 -15.94 15.86
CA GLU A 44 2.37 -14.89 16.46
C GLU A 44 1.95 -15.27 17.90
N ASP A 45 2.24 -14.38 18.84
CA ASP A 45 1.82 -14.42 20.23
C ASP A 45 1.06 -13.14 20.57
N PRO A 46 -0.28 -13.18 20.64
CA PRO A 46 -1.13 -12.02 20.94
C PRO A 46 -0.82 -11.32 22.27
N ASN A 47 0.00 -11.91 23.17
CA ASN A 47 0.45 -11.26 24.40
C ASN A 47 1.71 -10.41 24.21
N VAL A 48 2.37 -10.54 23.06
CA VAL A 48 3.50 -9.71 22.67
C VAL A 48 2.95 -8.58 21.80
N ASN A 49 3.13 -7.34 22.25
CA ASN A 49 2.60 -6.21 21.48
C ASN A 49 3.30 -6.09 20.12
N ASN A 50 2.50 -5.85 19.07
CA ASN A 50 2.94 -5.57 17.71
C ASN A 50 4.00 -6.56 17.19
N ASP A 51 3.77 -7.86 17.40
CA ASP A 51 4.65 -8.93 16.96
C ASP A 51 4.25 -9.50 15.60
N TYR A 52 5.18 -10.15 14.91
CA TYR A 52 4.90 -10.73 13.60
C TYR A 52 5.69 -12.02 13.34
N ASP A 53 5.07 -12.91 12.58
CA ASP A 53 5.70 -14.12 12.04
C ASP A 53 5.69 -14.16 10.50
N LYS A 54 5.02 -13.20 9.85
CA LYS A 54 4.95 -13.04 8.39
C LYS A 54 5.44 -11.66 7.98
N ILE A 55 6.01 -11.60 6.78
CA ILE A 55 6.51 -10.36 6.18
C ILE A 55 5.99 -10.25 4.74
N VAL A 56 5.39 -9.11 4.42
CA VAL A 56 5.14 -8.66 3.05
C VAL A 56 6.19 -7.62 2.69
N LYS A 57 7.10 -8.03 1.79
CA LYS A 57 8.19 -7.18 1.31
C LYS A 57 7.69 -6.17 0.29
N GLU A 58 8.42 -5.05 0.19
CA GLU A 58 8.16 -4.07 -0.85
C GLU A 58 8.36 -4.67 -2.25
N ASP A 59 7.50 -4.28 -3.18
CA ASP A 59 7.66 -4.55 -4.60
C ASP A 59 8.26 -3.28 -5.24
N PRO A 60 9.57 -3.26 -5.57
CA PRO A 60 10.20 -2.06 -6.12
C PRO A 60 9.58 -1.64 -7.46
N LYS A 61 8.79 -2.53 -8.10
CA LYS A 61 8.13 -2.36 -9.39
C LYS A 61 6.75 -1.76 -9.32
N ALA A 62 6.21 -1.61 -8.12
CA ALA A 62 4.91 -1.02 -7.91
C ALA A 62 5.03 0.47 -7.66
N ILE A 63 3.92 1.18 -7.87
CA ILE A 63 3.78 2.56 -7.45
C ILE A 63 3.00 2.51 -6.14
N TYR A 64 3.67 2.80 -5.03
CA TYR A 64 3.02 2.81 -3.72
C TYR A 64 2.11 4.03 -3.56
N LEU A 65 1.00 3.83 -2.86
CA LEU A 65 0.27 4.95 -2.26
C LEU A 65 1.08 5.41 -1.03
N SER A 66 1.20 6.72 -0.84
CA SER A 66 1.95 7.31 0.26
C SER A 66 1.18 8.49 0.84
N LEU A 67 1.40 8.81 2.12
CA LEU A 67 0.94 10.06 2.73
C LEU A 67 2.04 11.13 2.77
N ILE A 68 3.30 10.72 2.63
CA ILE A 68 4.47 11.59 2.76
C ILE A 68 5.39 11.49 1.56
N ASN A 69 6.02 12.61 1.22
CA ASN A 69 7.10 12.71 0.21
C ASN A 69 6.79 12.12 -1.18
N GLY A 70 5.57 11.65 -1.42
CA GLY A 70 5.05 11.30 -2.73
C GLY A 70 4.72 12.54 -3.56
N SER A 71 4.04 12.33 -4.68
CA SER A 71 3.61 13.41 -5.56
C SER A 71 2.23 13.13 -6.12
N THR A 72 1.54 14.17 -6.60
CA THR A 72 0.22 14.08 -7.22
C THR A 72 0.10 15.18 -8.28
N PRO A 73 -0.56 14.96 -9.43
CA PRO A 73 -1.25 13.73 -9.83
C PRO A 73 -0.30 12.64 -10.35
N LYS A 74 0.94 12.99 -10.69
CA LYS A 74 1.96 12.02 -11.14
C LYS A 74 2.78 11.53 -9.94
N PRO A 75 2.97 10.22 -9.77
CA PRO A 75 3.76 9.68 -8.67
C PRO A 75 5.23 10.01 -8.86
N ASN A 76 5.95 10.09 -7.75
CA ASN A 76 7.41 10.09 -7.74
C ASN A 76 7.92 8.73 -7.22
N LYS A 77 9.20 8.64 -6.86
CA LYS A 77 9.77 7.39 -6.33
C LYS A 77 9.25 7.01 -4.95
N CYS A 78 8.84 7.93 -4.08
CA CYS A 78 8.22 7.52 -2.83
C CYS A 78 6.82 6.95 -3.08
N GLY A 79 6.03 7.62 -3.92
CA GLY A 79 4.71 7.14 -4.28
C GLY A 79 3.78 8.22 -4.83
N LEU A 80 2.50 7.87 -4.86
CA LEU A 80 1.38 8.75 -5.18
C LEU A 80 0.77 9.27 -3.87
N ASN A 81 0.62 10.59 -3.73
CA ASN A 81 -0.04 11.19 -2.57
C ASN A 81 -1.54 11.45 -2.83
N PRO A 82 -2.39 11.47 -1.77
CA PRO A 82 -3.75 11.93 -1.90
C PRO A 82 -3.81 13.39 -2.35
N LYS A 83 -4.84 13.75 -3.11
CA LYS A 83 -5.13 15.12 -3.53
C LYS A 83 -6.05 15.86 -2.57
N ASN A 84 -6.79 15.16 -1.71
CA ASN A 84 -7.69 15.79 -0.74
C ASN A 84 -6.89 16.35 0.46
N PRO A 85 -7.44 17.35 1.19
CA PRO A 85 -6.80 17.95 2.35
C PRO A 85 -6.33 16.91 3.40
N PRO A 86 -5.13 17.07 3.97
CA PRO A 86 -4.61 16.13 4.97
C PRO A 86 -5.46 15.95 6.22
N ALA A 87 -6.29 16.95 6.57
CA ALA A 87 -7.23 16.88 7.68
C ALA A 87 -8.35 15.83 7.49
N GLU A 88 -8.55 15.33 6.27
CA GLU A 88 -9.52 14.27 5.97
C GLU A 88 -8.90 12.87 6.01
N TRP A 89 -7.58 12.75 6.01
CA TRP A 89 -6.90 11.46 5.82
C TRP A 89 -7.08 10.53 7.02
N THR A 90 -7.17 11.12 8.21
CA THR A 90 -7.11 10.42 9.49
C THR A 90 -8.01 11.13 10.51
N GLY A 91 -8.89 10.37 11.17
CA GLY A 91 -9.85 10.92 12.12
C GLY A 91 -9.23 11.41 13.44
N TRP A 92 -8.14 10.77 13.89
CA TRP A 92 -7.44 11.15 15.12
C TRP A 92 -5.94 10.87 15.03
N GLY A 93 -5.11 11.72 15.66
CA GLY A 93 -3.67 11.50 15.83
C GLY A 93 -2.81 11.59 14.55
N GLY A 94 -3.41 11.97 13.42
CA GLY A 94 -2.76 12.16 12.13
C GLY A 94 -2.87 13.59 11.57
N PRO A 95 -2.59 13.79 10.26
CA PRO A 95 -2.09 12.78 9.32
C PRO A 95 -0.72 12.24 9.76
N LEU A 96 -0.47 10.97 9.50
CA LEU A 96 0.83 10.37 9.80
C LEU A 96 1.88 10.93 8.83
N ASP A 97 3.01 11.34 9.39
CA ASP A 97 4.13 12.01 8.70
C ASP A 97 5.26 11.03 8.33
N MET A 98 4.94 9.74 8.23
CA MET A 98 5.88 8.69 7.89
C MET A 98 5.20 7.53 7.18
N ASP A 99 5.96 6.80 6.36
CA ASP A 99 5.53 5.57 5.71
C ASP A 99 5.65 4.39 6.68
N ASN A 100 4.79 3.38 6.54
CA ASN A 100 4.78 2.20 7.40
C ASN A 100 4.74 2.56 8.89
N ALA A 101 3.77 3.39 9.27
CA ALA A 101 3.50 3.65 10.67
C ALA A 101 2.00 3.73 10.97
N THR A 102 1.69 3.50 12.23
CA THR A 102 0.37 3.58 12.85
C THR A 102 0.35 4.64 13.93
N ILE A 103 -0.83 4.88 14.51
CA ILE A 103 -1.09 5.95 15.48
C ILE A 103 -0.39 5.73 16.84
N GLY A 104 0.00 4.50 17.14
CA GLY A 104 0.84 4.17 18.29
C GLY A 104 0.09 3.90 19.59
N GLU A 105 0.88 3.41 20.56
CA GLU A 105 0.95 3.60 22.04
C GLU A 105 0.17 4.73 22.77
N GLY A 106 -0.77 5.43 22.14
CA GLY A 106 -1.32 6.72 22.58
C GLY A 106 -0.75 7.96 21.85
N ALA A 107 -1.18 9.15 22.28
CA ALA A 107 -0.99 10.39 21.53
C ALA A 107 0.49 10.69 21.20
N GLY A 108 0.78 10.81 19.89
CA GLY A 108 2.11 11.18 19.38
C GLY A 108 3.11 10.03 19.31
N THR A 109 2.72 8.82 19.70
CA THR A 109 3.56 7.62 19.52
C THR A 109 3.33 7.02 18.13
N ARG A 110 4.20 6.14 17.66
CA ARG A 110 4.09 5.51 16.33
C ARG A 110 4.67 4.10 16.42
N ASN A 111 3.99 3.10 15.87
CA ASN A 111 4.55 1.76 15.67
C ASN A 111 4.57 1.42 14.18
N GLU A 112 5.39 0.45 13.78
CA GLU A 112 5.33 -0.09 12.42
C GLU A 112 4.03 -0.86 12.19
N ILE A 113 3.57 -0.90 10.93
CA ILE A 113 2.31 -1.56 10.57
C ILE A 113 2.46 -3.08 10.66
N VAL A 114 1.69 -3.67 11.57
CA VAL A 114 1.42 -5.11 11.63
C VAL A 114 -0.09 -5.31 11.65
N ILE A 115 -0.57 -6.30 10.88
CA ILE A 115 -1.98 -6.70 10.84
C ILE A 115 -2.05 -8.23 10.92
N GLY A 116 -2.62 -8.77 11.99
CA GLY A 116 -2.77 -10.20 12.21
C GLY A 116 -1.46 -10.98 12.10
N GLY A 117 -0.42 -10.51 12.78
CA GLY A 117 0.93 -11.08 12.78
C GLY A 117 1.70 -10.91 11.46
N THR A 118 1.22 -10.05 10.56
CA THR A 118 1.88 -9.76 9.27
C THR A 118 2.47 -8.37 9.26
N TYR A 119 3.80 -8.28 9.20
CA TYR A 119 4.53 -7.04 8.99
C TYR A 119 4.53 -6.65 7.50
N PHE A 120 4.33 -5.37 7.22
CA PHE A 120 4.39 -4.81 5.86
C PHE A 120 5.56 -3.84 5.77
N GLU A 121 6.46 -3.98 4.79
CA GLU A 121 7.57 -3.03 4.62
C GLU A 121 7.09 -1.63 4.20
N ARG A 122 5.96 -1.56 3.47
CA ARG A 122 5.29 -0.36 2.97
C ARG A 122 3.82 -0.40 3.35
N GLY A 123 3.22 0.76 3.65
CA GLY A 123 1.79 0.82 3.94
C GLY A 123 1.38 2.15 4.55
N ILE A 124 0.06 2.34 4.64
CA ILE A 124 -0.56 3.54 5.17
C ILE A 124 -1.27 3.20 6.47
N GLY A 125 -0.86 3.79 7.58
CA GLY A 125 -1.67 3.83 8.80
C GLY A 125 -2.56 5.07 8.82
N SER A 126 -3.69 4.95 9.49
CA SER A 126 -4.64 6.03 9.73
C SER A 126 -5.48 5.69 10.98
N HIS A 127 -6.60 6.39 11.12
CA HIS A 127 -7.57 6.23 12.19
C HIS A 127 -8.97 6.53 11.63
N ALA A 128 -9.99 5.77 12.03
CA ALA A 128 -11.35 6.06 11.60
C ALA A 128 -11.88 7.38 12.21
N ASN A 129 -12.77 8.13 11.55
CA ASN A 129 -13.10 8.01 10.13
C ASN A 129 -12.02 8.72 9.29
N GLY A 130 -11.53 8.06 8.24
CA GLY A 130 -10.49 8.59 7.34
C GLY A 130 -10.89 8.46 5.88
N LYS A 131 -10.44 9.39 5.04
CA LYS A 131 -10.68 9.40 3.60
C LYS A 131 -9.44 9.82 2.84
N LEU A 132 -9.01 8.96 1.92
CA LEU A 132 -7.88 9.21 1.02
C LEU A 132 -8.39 9.25 -0.40
N VAL A 133 -8.15 10.35 -1.11
CA VAL A 133 -8.55 10.53 -2.50
C VAL A 133 -7.31 10.67 -3.36
N TYR A 134 -7.06 9.74 -4.27
CA TYR A 134 -5.91 9.73 -5.16
C TYR A 134 -6.30 10.13 -6.58
N ASP A 135 -5.52 11.01 -7.18
CA ASP A 135 -5.63 11.35 -8.61
C ASP A 135 -4.91 10.29 -9.45
N LEU A 136 -5.65 9.61 -10.32
CA LEU A 136 -5.12 8.55 -11.19
C LEU A 136 -4.70 9.06 -12.58
N THR A 137 -4.86 10.35 -12.87
CA THR A 137 -4.62 10.90 -14.22
C THR A 137 -3.14 11.03 -14.58
N GLY A 138 -2.23 10.92 -13.60
CA GLY A 138 -0.79 11.08 -13.80
C GLY A 138 -0.07 9.87 -14.40
N ASP A 139 -0.71 8.70 -14.48
CA ASP A 139 -0.16 7.49 -15.11
C ASP A 139 -1.27 6.52 -15.58
N LYS A 140 -0.89 5.42 -16.25
CA LYS A 140 -1.79 4.37 -16.75
C LYS A 140 -1.81 3.17 -15.81
N TYR A 141 -2.48 3.34 -14.68
CA TYR A 141 -2.69 2.28 -13.71
C TYR A 141 -3.64 1.21 -14.25
N LYS A 142 -3.39 -0.05 -13.88
CA LYS A 142 -4.15 -1.22 -14.34
C LYS A 142 -4.75 -2.03 -13.21
N LYS A 143 -4.16 -1.96 -12.02
CA LYS A 143 -4.55 -2.78 -10.89
C LYS A 143 -4.16 -2.13 -9.58
N PHE A 144 -5.02 -2.28 -8.58
CA PHE A 144 -4.70 -2.03 -7.19
C PHE A 144 -4.46 -3.37 -6.48
N GLU A 145 -3.43 -3.43 -5.63
CA GLU A 145 -3.17 -4.52 -4.68
C GLU A 145 -2.87 -3.91 -3.30
N GLY A 146 -3.32 -4.57 -2.23
CA GLY A 146 -3.02 -4.18 -0.86
C GLY A 146 -3.72 -5.11 0.14
N TYR A 147 -3.59 -4.78 1.42
CA TYR A 147 -4.22 -5.49 2.52
C TYR A 147 -4.82 -4.48 3.50
N VAL A 148 -5.99 -4.77 4.04
CA VAL A 148 -6.65 -3.92 5.04
C VAL A 148 -6.84 -4.65 6.35
N GLY A 149 -6.85 -3.90 7.43
CA GLY A 149 -7.15 -4.39 8.77
C GLY A 149 -6.81 -3.35 9.83
N MET A 150 -7.06 -3.72 11.07
CA MET A 150 -6.68 -2.91 12.23
C MET A 150 -5.23 -3.23 12.62
N SER A 151 -4.53 -2.24 13.15
CA SER A 151 -3.18 -2.43 13.69
C SER A 151 -3.18 -3.42 14.86
N ASP A 152 -2.15 -4.27 14.94
CA ASP A 152 -1.90 -5.18 16.07
C ASP A 152 -1.30 -4.47 17.29
N GLU A 153 -1.00 -3.16 17.18
CA GLU A 153 -0.57 -2.38 18.32
C GLU A 153 -1.68 -2.25 19.36
N LYS A 154 -1.31 -2.48 20.63
CA LYS A 154 -2.22 -2.45 21.77
C LYS A 154 -1.79 -1.34 22.71
N ASP A 155 -2.68 -0.38 22.95
CA ASP A 155 -2.44 0.64 23.95
C ASP A 155 -2.57 0.05 25.35
N ALA A 156 -1.41 -0.29 25.94
CA ALA A 156 -1.33 -0.82 27.28
C ALA A 156 -1.78 0.25 28.30
N GLY A 157 -3.03 0.15 28.76
CA GLY A 157 -3.63 1.04 29.76
C GLY A 157 -4.86 1.82 29.29
N LEU A 158 -5.22 1.74 28.02
CA LEU A 158 -6.50 2.22 27.47
C LEU A 158 -7.41 1.02 27.14
N GLU A 159 -8.71 1.26 26.93
CA GLU A 159 -9.71 0.22 26.61
C GLU A 159 -9.45 -0.51 25.27
N CYS A 160 -8.40 -0.13 24.53
CA CYS A 160 -8.01 -0.65 23.22
C CYS A 160 -7.41 -2.07 23.22
N GLY A 161 -7.57 -2.86 24.29
CA GLY A 161 -6.88 -4.15 24.46
C GLY A 161 -7.16 -5.21 23.38
N HIS A 162 -8.24 -5.06 22.61
CA HIS A 162 -8.56 -5.91 21.45
C HIS A 162 -8.43 -5.17 20.11
N GLY A 163 -7.82 -3.98 20.10
CA GLY A 163 -7.86 -3.02 19.00
C GLY A 163 -9.27 -2.46 18.74
N GLY A 164 -9.38 -1.55 17.78
CA GLY A 164 -10.66 -1.01 17.32
C GLY A 164 -11.37 -1.90 16.30
N SER A 165 -12.35 -1.35 15.61
CA SER A 165 -13.08 -2.02 14.56
C SER A 165 -13.41 -1.10 13.39
N GLY A 166 -13.45 -1.63 12.17
CA GLY A 166 -13.64 -0.76 11.00
C GLY A 166 -14.09 -1.47 9.74
N VAL A 167 -14.54 -0.65 8.80
CA VAL A 167 -14.98 -1.06 7.46
C VAL A 167 -14.27 -0.23 6.41
N PHE A 168 -13.63 -0.91 5.46
CA PHE A 168 -12.85 -0.28 4.40
C PHE A 168 -13.63 -0.32 3.10
N ILE A 169 -13.71 0.82 2.42
CA ILE A 169 -14.39 0.95 1.12
C ILE A 169 -13.41 1.53 0.11
N PHE A 170 -13.32 0.88 -1.05
CA PHE A 170 -12.52 1.35 -2.17
C PHE A 170 -13.47 1.61 -3.33
N SER A 171 -13.40 2.81 -3.90
CA SER A 171 -14.14 3.15 -5.10
C SER A 171 -13.24 3.77 -6.15
N VAL A 172 -13.56 3.50 -7.43
CA VAL A 172 -12.89 4.11 -8.58
C VAL A 172 -13.94 4.87 -9.36
N ASP A 173 -13.71 6.17 -9.56
CA ASP A 173 -14.66 7.11 -10.18
C ASP A 173 -16.10 6.97 -9.61
N GLY A 174 -16.21 6.83 -8.29
CA GLY A 174 -17.48 6.68 -7.57
C GLY A 174 -18.11 5.28 -7.63
N LYS A 175 -17.55 4.33 -8.39
CA LYS A 175 -17.98 2.93 -8.39
C LYS A 175 -17.25 2.15 -7.29
N GLN A 176 -18.00 1.56 -6.37
CA GLN A 176 -17.42 0.66 -5.36
C GLN A 176 -16.75 -0.55 -6.03
N MET A 177 -15.47 -0.72 -5.75
CA MET A 177 -14.64 -1.84 -6.24
C MET A 177 -14.47 -2.91 -5.17
N PHE A 178 -14.42 -2.48 -3.90
CA PHE A 178 -14.29 -3.36 -2.75
C PHE A 178 -14.96 -2.73 -1.53
N LYS A 179 -15.54 -3.57 -0.68
CA LYS A 179 -15.98 -3.24 0.67
C LYS A 179 -15.64 -4.42 1.57
N SER A 180 -14.95 -4.20 2.68
CA SER A 180 -14.70 -5.26 3.65
C SER A 180 -15.96 -5.58 4.44
N ASP A 181 -15.99 -6.77 5.03
CA ASP A 181 -16.82 -7.00 6.22
C ASP A 181 -16.29 -6.16 7.39
N LEU A 182 -16.98 -6.19 8.53
CA LEU A 182 -16.48 -5.60 9.78
C LEU A 182 -15.18 -6.30 10.20
N LEU A 183 -14.09 -5.53 10.31
CA LEU A 183 -12.80 -6.03 10.76
C LEU A 183 -12.52 -5.52 12.17
N LYS A 184 -12.26 -6.41 13.11
CA LYS A 184 -11.84 -6.09 14.49
C LYS A 184 -10.32 -6.17 14.61
N GLY A 185 -9.70 -5.50 15.56
CA GLY A 185 -8.28 -5.69 15.91
C GLY A 185 -7.94 -7.13 16.28
N GLY A 186 -8.76 -7.72 17.15
CA GLY A 186 -8.65 -9.12 17.51
C GLY A 186 -9.97 -9.68 18.03
N GLU A 187 -10.05 -11.00 18.02
CA GLU A 187 -11.22 -11.74 18.49
C GLU A 187 -10.77 -13.04 19.15
N ALA A 188 -11.41 -13.39 20.27
CA ALA A 188 -11.13 -14.62 21.02
C ALA A 188 -9.62 -14.83 21.35
N GLY A 189 -8.93 -13.73 21.69
CA GLY A 189 -7.51 -13.77 22.09
C GLY A 189 -6.52 -13.93 20.93
N LYS A 190 -6.93 -13.62 19.69
CA LYS A 190 -6.06 -13.61 18.50
C LYS A 190 -6.20 -12.31 17.74
N ASN A 191 -5.15 -11.86 17.08
CA ASN A 191 -5.27 -10.71 16.18
C ASN A 191 -6.00 -11.15 14.90
N THR A 192 -6.75 -10.24 14.28
CA THR A 192 -7.50 -10.53 13.06
C THR A 192 -6.56 -10.48 11.85
N PRO A 193 -6.53 -11.53 11.00
CA PRO A 193 -5.70 -11.53 9.80
C PRO A 193 -6.03 -10.38 8.84
N ALA A 194 -5.00 -9.85 8.19
CA ALA A 194 -5.17 -8.86 7.13
C ALA A 194 -6.01 -9.40 5.97
N VAL A 195 -6.94 -8.59 5.47
CA VAL A 195 -7.79 -8.93 4.32
C VAL A 195 -7.19 -8.38 3.05
N LYS A 196 -6.89 -9.25 2.09
CA LYS A 196 -6.36 -8.84 0.79
C LYS A 196 -7.40 -8.06 -0.01
N VAL A 197 -7.01 -6.92 -0.56
CA VAL A 197 -7.79 -6.09 -1.49
C VAL A 197 -7.10 -6.11 -2.85
N GLU A 198 -7.85 -6.49 -3.88
CA GLU A 198 -7.31 -6.57 -5.24
C GLU A 198 -8.41 -6.31 -6.26
N PHE A 199 -8.21 -5.34 -7.16
CA PHE A 199 -9.14 -5.07 -8.25
C PHE A 199 -8.45 -4.42 -9.45
N ASN A 200 -9.02 -4.64 -10.64
CA ASN A 200 -8.57 -3.97 -11.86
C ASN A 200 -9.04 -2.51 -11.85
N ILE A 201 -8.16 -1.62 -12.33
CA ILE A 201 -8.47 -0.21 -12.52
C ILE A 201 -8.92 -0.02 -13.97
N PRO A 202 -10.15 0.48 -14.21
CA PRO A 202 -10.63 0.76 -15.55
C PRO A 202 -9.73 1.72 -16.33
N ASP A 203 -9.63 1.52 -17.64
CA ASP A 203 -8.85 2.40 -18.50
C ASP A 203 -9.42 3.81 -18.49
N GLY A 204 -8.55 4.80 -18.25
CA GLY A 204 -8.94 6.20 -18.16
C GLY A 204 -9.58 6.59 -16.84
N ALA A 205 -9.54 5.71 -15.82
CA ALA A 205 -9.96 6.05 -14.47
C ALA A 205 -9.23 7.29 -13.95
N LYS A 206 -9.95 8.14 -13.21
CA LYS A 206 -9.43 9.44 -12.77
C LYS A 206 -9.19 9.51 -11.27
N GLU A 207 -9.94 8.73 -10.50
CA GLU A 207 -9.94 8.84 -9.05
C GLU A 207 -10.03 7.47 -8.39
N LEU A 208 -9.19 7.26 -7.37
CA LEU A 208 -9.35 6.19 -6.38
C LEU A 208 -9.69 6.84 -5.04
N VAL A 209 -10.78 6.42 -4.42
CA VAL A 209 -11.15 6.81 -3.05
C VAL A 209 -11.01 5.60 -2.15
N ILE A 210 -10.35 5.79 -1.01
CA ILE A 210 -10.26 4.82 0.08
C ILE A 210 -10.89 5.46 1.31
N GLU A 211 -11.95 4.85 1.81
CA GLU A 211 -12.63 5.24 3.05
C GLU A 211 -12.30 4.22 4.13
N LEU A 212 -11.88 4.71 5.29
CA LEU A 212 -11.56 3.95 6.49
C LEU A 212 -12.59 4.34 7.55
N ASN A 213 -13.69 3.58 7.59
CA ASN A 213 -14.81 3.90 8.47
C ASN A 213 -14.74 3.12 9.78
N ASP A 214 -15.38 3.66 10.82
CA ASP A 214 -15.60 2.94 12.08
C ASP A 214 -16.50 1.70 11.88
N GLY A 215 -16.51 0.82 12.87
CA GLY A 215 -17.30 -0.41 12.86
C GLY A 215 -18.78 -0.26 13.26
N GLY A 216 -19.23 0.98 13.53
CA GLY A 216 -20.56 1.28 14.07
C GLY A 216 -20.62 1.36 15.60
N ASP A 217 -19.50 1.22 16.29
CA ASP A 217 -19.34 1.35 17.75
C ASP A 217 -18.64 2.66 18.18
N GLY A 218 -18.47 3.59 17.23
CA GLY A 218 -17.69 4.81 17.40
C GLY A 218 -16.21 4.55 17.11
N ASN A 219 -15.42 5.61 16.95
CA ASN A 219 -14.08 5.47 16.37
C ASN A 219 -12.97 5.10 17.36
N SER A 220 -13.29 4.63 18.56
CA SER A 220 -12.29 4.43 19.60
C SER A 220 -11.33 3.31 19.21
N CYS A 221 -10.02 3.58 19.24
CA CYS A 221 -8.96 2.59 18.95
C CYS A 221 -8.92 2.09 17.49
N ASP A 222 -9.63 2.74 16.56
CA ASP A 222 -9.76 2.32 15.17
C ASP A 222 -8.53 2.65 14.33
N HIS A 223 -7.38 2.11 14.74
CA HIS A 223 -6.07 2.29 14.12
C HIS A 223 -6.01 1.52 12.79
N SER A 224 -6.70 2.07 11.80
CA SER A 224 -6.95 1.46 10.51
C SER A 224 -5.71 1.50 9.63
N CYS A 225 -5.37 0.38 9.01
CA CYS A 225 -4.17 0.24 8.18
C CYS A 225 -4.50 -0.30 6.79
N VAL A 226 -3.74 0.18 5.79
CA VAL A 226 -3.67 -0.39 4.44
C VAL A 226 -2.23 -0.80 4.17
N GLY A 227 -1.90 -2.07 4.42
CA GLY A 227 -0.60 -2.67 4.17
C GLY A 227 -0.34 -2.92 2.68
N ASP A 228 0.89 -2.70 2.23
CA ASP A 228 1.34 -2.93 0.84
C ASP A 228 0.46 -2.26 -0.24
N ALA A 229 -0.12 -1.09 0.09
CA ALA A 229 -1.06 -0.35 -0.75
C ALA A 229 -0.38 0.16 -2.03
N LYS A 230 -0.66 -0.46 -3.18
CA LYS A 230 0.07 -0.17 -4.42
C LYS A 230 -0.77 -0.25 -5.69
N LEU A 231 -0.34 0.55 -6.66
CA LEU A 231 -0.84 0.59 -8.01
C LEU A 231 0.17 -0.08 -8.96
N LEU A 232 -0.33 -0.91 -9.86
CA LEU A 232 0.47 -1.58 -10.88
C LEU A 232 0.15 -1.02 -12.26
N THR A 233 1.20 -0.80 -13.06
CA THR A 233 1.09 -0.48 -14.49
C THR A 233 1.33 -1.73 -15.33
N ALA A 234 1.10 -1.64 -16.65
CA ALA A 234 1.38 -2.74 -17.57
C ALA A 234 2.84 -3.23 -17.48
N ALA A 235 3.80 -2.32 -17.25
CA ALA A 235 5.21 -2.66 -17.08
C ALA A 235 5.47 -3.44 -15.78
N GLY A 236 4.79 -3.09 -14.68
CA GLY A 236 4.89 -3.84 -13.42
C GLY A 236 4.30 -5.26 -13.53
N LEU A 237 3.20 -5.42 -14.27
CA LEU A 237 2.53 -6.71 -14.44
C LEU A 237 3.29 -7.69 -15.35
N SER A 238 3.90 -7.21 -16.44
CA SER A 238 4.56 -8.07 -17.43
C SER A 238 5.76 -8.83 -16.86
N VAL A 239 6.47 -8.26 -15.89
CA VAL A 239 7.65 -8.90 -15.30
C VAL A 239 7.28 -9.99 -14.28
N LYS A 240 6.15 -9.86 -13.56
CA LYS A 240 5.61 -10.93 -12.70
C LYS A 240 5.27 -12.18 -13.52
N SER A 241 4.79 -12.01 -14.76
CA SER A 241 4.48 -13.12 -15.66
C SER A 241 5.74 -13.83 -16.19
N ILE A 242 6.81 -13.09 -16.48
CA ILE A 242 8.09 -13.69 -16.93
C ILE A 242 8.71 -14.54 -15.81
N GLY A 243 8.63 -14.10 -14.55
CA GLY A 243 9.08 -14.87 -13.39
C GLY A 243 8.26 -16.16 -13.13
N LYS A 244 7.00 -16.21 -13.55
CA LYS A 244 6.19 -17.44 -13.57
C LYS A 244 6.47 -18.34 -14.78
N MET A 245 6.95 -17.79 -15.90
CA MET A 245 7.32 -18.57 -17.09
C MET A 245 8.72 -19.19 -16.99
N THR A 246 9.66 -18.57 -16.28
CA THR A 246 11.01 -19.13 -16.09
C THR A 246 11.02 -20.44 -15.29
N THR A 247 9.99 -20.72 -14.48
CA THR A 247 9.83 -22.03 -13.84
C THR A 247 9.24 -23.09 -14.78
N LEU A 248 8.47 -22.71 -15.81
CA LEU A 248 7.97 -23.65 -16.81
C LEU A 248 9.04 -24.08 -17.82
N TRP A 249 9.90 -23.16 -18.26
CA TRP A 249 10.98 -23.48 -19.22
C TRP A 249 12.09 -24.38 -18.65
N GLY A 250 12.21 -24.48 -17.32
CA GLY A 250 13.09 -25.45 -16.65
C GLY A 250 12.61 -26.90 -16.71
N SER A 251 11.36 -27.16 -17.14
CA SER A 251 10.76 -28.50 -17.17
C SER A 251 10.64 -29.13 -18.58
N ILE A 252 11.17 -28.48 -19.62
CA ILE A 252 11.12 -28.98 -21.02
C ILE A 252 12.53 -29.35 -21.55
N LYS A 253 13.44 -29.78 -20.68
CA LYS A 253 14.72 -30.40 -21.10
C LYS A 253 15.02 -31.73 -20.40
N ALA A 254 13.98 -32.54 -20.22
CA ALA A 254 14.12 -33.92 -19.76
C ALA A 254 13.27 -34.86 -20.61
N TYR A 255 13.33 -34.74 -21.95
CA TYR A 255 12.96 -35.81 -22.89
C TYR A 255 13.61 -35.48 -24.24
N TYR A 256 14.85 -35.93 -24.41
CA TYR A 256 15.44 -36.55 -25.61
C TYR A 256 16.71 -37.26 -25.18
#